data_AF-A0AAX2DY16-F1
#
_entry.id   AF-A0AAX2DY16-F1
#
_cell.length_a   1.000
_cell.length_b   1.000
_cell.length_c   1.000
_cell.angle_alpha   90.00
_cell.angle_beta   90.00
_cell.angle_gamma   90.00
#
_symmetry.space_group_name_H-M   'P 1'
#
loop_
_entity.id
_entity.type
_entity.pdbx_description
1 polymer ?
#
loop_
_entity_poly.entity_id
_entity_poly.type
_entity_poly.pdbx_seq_one_letter_code
_entity_poly.pdbx_strand_id
1 'polypeptide(L)' 'MNDDSLDETLEERRQRRVARALSLNPDEVARWVVAMEEDGSGMGYVIEFSAATPVGVLARVPGLGSDRLINIGPID' A
#
# COMPACT_ATOMS: atom_id res chain seq x y z
N MET A 1 -10.04 9.87 -27.68
CA MET A 1 -10.37 8.47 -27.38
C MET A 1 -10.10 8.24 -25.89
N ASN A 2 -10.95 7.44 -25.27
CA ASN A 2 -11.10 7.23 -23.83
C ASN A 2 -9.87 6.52 -23.24
N ASP A 3 -9.06 7.21 -22.43
CA ASP A 3 -7.95 6.61 -21.66
C ASP A 3 -8.36 6.28 -20.20
N ASP A 4 -9.62 6.51 -19.87
CA ASP A 4 -10.18 6.34 -18.51
C ASP A 4 -10.34 4.86 -18.10
N SER A 5 -10.17 3.91 -19.04
CA SER A 5 -10.35 2.47 -18.78
C SER A 5 -9.07 1.69 -18.45
N LEU A 6 -7.90 2.34 -18.48
CA LEU A 6 -6.62 1.71 -18.10
C LEU A 6 -6.22 2.01 -16.66
N ASP A 7 -6.67 3.14 -16.10
CA ASP A 7 -6.31 3.60 -14.76
C ASP A 7 -6.95 2.73 -13.65
N GLU A 8 -8.23 2.37 -13.83
CA GLU A 8 -8.95 1.44 -12.92
C GLU A 8 -8.22 0.10 -12.79
N THR A 9 -7.42 -0.33 -13.78
CA THR A 9 -6.71 -1.60 -13.68
C THR A 9 -5.34 -1.47 -13.00
N LEU A 10 -4.68 -0.31 -13.09
CA LEU A 10 -3.34 -0.14 -12.55
C LEU A 10 -3.39 0.03 -11.03
N GLU A 11 -4.29 0.88 -10.54
CA GLU A 11 -4.52 1.06 -9.10
C GLU A 11 -5.00 -0.23 -8.44
N GLU A 12 -5.96 -0.95 -9.04
CA GLU A 12 -6.43 -2.24 -8.50
C GLU A 12 -5.31 -3.30 -8.44
N ARG A 13 -4.49 -3.39 -9.50
CA ARG A 13 -3.34 -4.32 -9.52
C ARG A 13 -2.30 -3.92 -8.49
N ARG A 14 -2.10 -2.61 -8.28
CA ARG A 14 -1.19 -2.06 -7.28
C ARG A 14 -1.69 -2.37 -5.89
N GLN A 15 -2.96 -2.09 -5.57
CA GLN A 15 -3.58 -2.43 -4.30
C GLN A 15 -3.49 -3.92 -3.98
N ARG A 16 -3.78 -4.80 -4.96
CA ARG A 16 -3.60 -6.25 -4.76
C ARG A 16 -2.15 -6.64 -4.46
N ARG A 17 -1.20 -6.02 -5.14
CA ARG A 17 0.24 -6.23 -4.92
C ARG A 17 0.69 -5.72 -3.54
N VAL A 18 0.27 -4.52 -3.16
CA VAL A 18 0.51 -3.88 -1.85
C VAL A 18 -0.11 -4.72 -0.73
N ALA A 19 -1.37 -5.14 -0.87
CA ALA A 19 -2.06 -6.01 0.09
C ALA A 19 -1.29 -7.31 0.33
N ARG A 20 -0.81 -7.94 -0.75
CA ARG A 20 -0.01 -9.16 -0.68
C ARG A 20 1.36 -8.93 -0.01
N ALA A 21 2.03 -7.81 -0.28
CA ALA A 21 3.29 -7.45 0.35
C ALA A 21 3.13 -7.14 1.85
N LEU A 22 2.04 -6.48 2.23
CA LEU A 22 1.72 -6.12 3.62
C LEU A 22 1.11 -7.29 4.42
N SER A 23 0.82 -8.43 3.78
CA SER A 23 0.02 -9.52 4.37
C SER A 23 -1.35 -9.05 4.90
N LEU A 24 -1.93 -8.08 4.21
CA LEU A 24 -3.24 -7.49 4.49
C LEU A 24 -4.22 -7.80 3.36
N ASN A 25 -5.51 -7.61 3.64
CA ASN A 25 -6.53 -7.66 2.61
C ASN A 25 -6.60 -6.35 1.82
N PRO A 26 -7.04 -6.37 0.54
CA PRO A 26 -7.22 -5.15 -0.25
C PRO A 26 -8.20 -4.17 0.40
N ASP A 27 -9.27 -4.65 1.06
CA ASP A 27 -10.17 -3.81 1.85
C ASP A 27 -9.48 -3.14 3.05
N GLU A 28 -8.56 -3.84 3.72
CA GLU A 28 -7.79 -3.27 4.83
C GLU A 28 -6.80 -2.22 4.31
N VAL A 29 -6.13 -2.50 3.20
CA VAL A 29 -5.26 -1.52 2.53
C VAL A 29 -6.07 -0.29 2.12
N ALA A 30 -7.18 -0.44 1.40
CA ALA A 30 -8.02 0.68 0.98
C ALA A 30 -8.59 1.49 2.15
N ARG A 31 -8.85 0.83 3.30
CA ARG A 31 -9.43 1.47 4.48
C ARG A 31 -8.40 2.20 5.34
N TRP A 32 -7.20 1.63 5.45
CA TRP A 32 -6.19 2.11 6.39
C TRP A 32 -5.07 2.87 5.72
N VAL A 33 -4.74 2.59 4.47
CA VAL A 33 -3.73 3.32 3.71
C VAL A 33 -4.31 4.64 3.24
N VAL A 34 -3.64 5.72 3.61
CA VAL A 34 -4.04 7.09 3.26
C VAL A 34 -3.20 7.65 2.11
N ALA A 35 -1.97 7.18 1.97
CA ALA A 35 -1.10 7.54 0.85
C ALA A 35 -0.24 6.35 0.40
N MET A 36 0.01 6.29 -0.91
CA MET A 36 0.91 5.32 -1.55
C MET A 36 1.80 6.08 -2.53
N GLU A 37 3.04 6.30 -2.14
CA GLU A 37 4.02 7.00 -2.97
C GLU A 37 5.05 6.02 -3.48
N GLU A 38 5.49 6.19 -4.72
CA GLU A 38 6.68 5.49 -5.19
C GLU A 38 7.89 6.15 -4.55
N ASP A 39 8.74 5.35 -3.91
CA ASP A 39 10.03 5.87 -3.44
C ASP A 39 10.76 6.36 -4.70
N GLY A 40 11.14 7.64 -4.73
CA GLY A 40 11.68 8.31 -5.93
C GLY A 40 12.90 7.65 -6.56
N SER A 41 13.45 6.60 -5.93
CA SER A 41 14.43 5.67 -6.47
C SER A 41 13.86 4.67 -7.49
N GLY A 42 12.54 4.56 -7.66
CA GLY A 42 11.87 3.52 -8.46
C GLY A 42 12.04 2.10 -7.92
N MET A 43 12.59 1.97 -6.70
CA MET A 43 12.93 0.70 -6.06
C MET A 43 11.89 0.24 -5.05
N GLY A 44 10.75 0.94 -4.93
CA GLY A 44 9.67 0.46 -4.08
C GLY A 44 8.57 1.47 -3.85
N TYR A 45 7.63 1.08 -2.99
CA TYR A 45 6.51 1.92 -2.60
C TYR A 45 6.54 2.19 -1.11
N VAL A 46 6.37 3.45 -0.76
CA VAL A 46 6.15 3.94 0.59
C VAL A 46 4.65 3.99 0.82
N ILE A 47 4.19 3.22 1.79
CA ILE A 47 2.80 3.13 2.18
C ILE A 47 2.65 3.87 3.51
N GLU A 48 1.76 4.86 3.53
CA GLU A 48 1.39 5.59 4.73
C GLU A 48 0.04 5.09 5.26
N PHE A 49 0.02 4.68 6.52
CA PHE A 49 -1.19 4.26 7.22
C PHE A 49 -1.81 5.40 8.02
N SER A 50 -3.14 5.43 8.03
CA SER A 50 -3.93 6.35 8.84
C SER A 50 -3.59 6.24 10.31
N ALA A 51 -3.65 7.36 11.02
CA ALA A 51 -3.52 7.38 12.47
C ALA A 51 -4.60 6.58 13.20
N ALA A 52 -5.74 6.33 12.55
CA ALA A 52 -6.84 5.52 13.05
C ALA A 52 -6.62 4.02 12.89
N THR A 53 -5.54 3.59 12.23
CA THR A 53 -5.27 2.17 11.97
C THR A 53 -5.02 1.44 13.28
N PRO A 54 -5.79 0.38 13.58
CA PRO A 54 -5.64 -0.35 14.84
C PRO A 54 -4.32 -1.11 14.89
N VAL A 55 -3.73 -1.22 16.08
CA VAL A 55 -2.43 -1.89 16.28
C VAL A 55 -2.44 -3.35 15.82
N GLY A 56 -3.60 -4.03 15.85
CA GLY A 56 -3.74 -5.39 15.34
C GLY A 56 -3.49 -5.51 13.84
N VAL A 57 -3.83 -4.47 13.05
CA VAL A 57 -3.51 -4.41 11.62
C VAL A 57 -2.04 -4.08 11.44
N LEU A 58 -1.52 -3.07 12.16
CA LEU A 58 -0.11 -2.69 12.11
C LEU A 58 0.82 -3.84 12.48
N ALA A 59 0.48 -4.64 13.50
CA ALA A 59 1.25 -5.79 13.95
C ALA A 59 1.26 -6.95 12.95
N ARG A 60 0.29 -7.01 12.02
CA ARG A 60 0.30 -7.98 10.91
C ARG A 60 1.22 -7.57 9.78
N VAL A 61 1.58 -6.28 9.70
CA VAL A 61 2.47 -5.76 8.66
C VAL A 61 3.92 -5.94 9.09
N PRO A 62 4.66 -6.87 8.48
CA PRO A 62 6.06 -7.09 8.84
C PRO A 62 6.91 -5.90 8.38
N GLY A 63 7.71 -5.33 9.29
CA GLY A 63 8.61 -4.21 8.98
C GLY A 63 7.95 -2.82 9.07
N LEU A 64 6.71 -2.74 9.54
CA LEU A 64 6.05 -1.47 9.80
C LEU A 64 6.65 -0.83 11.05
N GLY A 65 7.34 0.30 10.86
CA GLY A 65 7.95 1.05 11.96
C GLY A 65 6.91 1.80 12.81
N SER A 66 7.40 2.44 13.87
CA SER A 66 6.57 3.31 14.74
C SER A 66 5.93 4.48 14.00
N ASP A 67 6.45 4.81 12.81
CA ASP A 67 6.02 5.96 12.01
C ASP A 67 4.76 5.70 11.19
N ARG A 68 4.18 4.48 11.23
CA ARG A 68 3.04 4.08 10.37
C ARG A 68 3.32 4.21 8.87
N LEU A 69 4.60 4.34 8.53
CA LEU A 69 5.14 4.30 7.18
C LEU A 69 5.95 3.03 7.03
N ILE A 70 5.73 2.35 5.91
CA ILE A 70 6.52 1.19 5.52
C ILE A 70 6.91 1.31 4.06
N ASN A 71 8.19 1.06 3.80
CA ASN A 71 8.65 0.81 2.45
C ASN A 71 8.54 -0.69 2.18
N ILE A 72 7.66 -1.09 1.26
CA ILE A 72 7.45 -2.50 0.90
C ILE A 72 8.41 -3.00 -0.19
N GLY A 73 9.40 -2.18 -0.56
CA GLY A 73 10.37 -2.50 -1.60
C GLY A 73 9.71 -2.65 -2.97
N PRO A 74 10.47 -3.17 -3.96
CA PRO A 74 9.96 -3.34 -5.31
C PRO A 74 8.96 -4.48 -5.31
N ILE A 75 7.74 -4.22 -5.81
CA ILE A 75 6.72 -5.25 -5.96
C ILE A 75 6.76 -5.72 -7.43
N ASP A 76 7.49 -6.82 -7.65
CA ASP A 76 7.56 -7.52 -8.95
C ASP A 76 6.15 -8.02 -9.38
#